data_AF-A0A520HRX1-F1
#
_entry.id   AF-A0A520HRX1-F1
#
_cell.length_a   1.000
_cell.length_b   1.000
_cell.length_c   1.000
_cell.angle_alpha   90.00
_cell.angle_beta   90.00
_cell.angle_gamma   90.00
#
_symmetry.space_group_name_H-M   'P 1'
#
loop_
_entity.id
_entity.type
_entity.pdbx_description
1 polymer ?
#
loop_
_entity_poly.entity_id
_entity_poly.type
_entity_poly.pdbx_seq_one_letter_code
_entity_poly.pdbx_strand_id
1 'polypeptide(L)'
;MRDGAALGRVLGAAQLDGPVATLSPEMLPMTGRLPDPRFAAGPFYFRSHALLDPAAERRLHVVSRDRAAFAPGTVILTGGESAATAGDPALDSAMARGRRIGGAGRFSLYATPASPRPAPHNSP
;
A
#
# COMPACT_ATOMS: atom_id res chain seq x y z
N MET A 1 14.79 0.28 -12.07
CA MET A 1 15.59 -0.74 -11.36
C MET A 1 16.19 -0.25 -10.05
N ARG A 2 16.98 0.84 -10.03
CA ARG A 2 17.61 1.35 -8.79
C ARG A 2 16.61 1.71 -7.69
N ASP A 3 15.50 2.36 -8.02
CA ASP A 3 14.50 2.77 -7.04
C ASP A 3 13.84 1.58 -6.34
N GLY A 4 13.51 0.51 -7.06
CA GLY A 4 12.92 -0.70 -6.47
C GLY A 4 13.86 -1.37 -5.45
N ALA A 5 15.15 -1.47 -5.75
CA ALA A 5 16.14 -1.99 -4.81
C ALA A 5 16.31 -1.07 -3.58
N ALA A 6 16.26 0.25 -3.77
CA ALA A 6 16.31 1.21 -2.67
C ALA A 6 15.08 1.10 -1.76
N LEU A 7 13.88 0.94 -2.33
CA LEU A 7 12.65 0.67 -1.58
C LEU A 7 12.74 -0.64 -0.78
N GLY A 8 13.30 -1.70 -1.38
CA GLY A 8 13.55 -2.97 -0.68
C GLY A 8 14.43 -2.81 0.56
N ARG A 9 15.48 -1.98 0.49
CA ARG A 9 16.33 -1.67 1.64
C ARG A 9 15.59 -0.92 2.75
N VAL A 10 14.73 0.04 2.40
CA VAL A 10 13.90 0.76 3.37
C VAL A 10 12.97 -0.21 4.11
N LEU A 11 12.32 -1.11 3.36
CA LEU A 11 11.42 -2.12 3.93
C LEU A 11 12.16 -3.11 4.83
N GLY A 12 13.34 -3.57 4.41
CA GLY A 12 14.20 -4.45 5.21
C GLY A 12 14.68 -3.79 6.51
N ALA A 13 15.12 -2.52 6.44
CA ALA A 13 15.55 -1.76 7.61
C ALA A 13 14.40 -1.53 8.62
N ALA A 14 13.17 -1.44 8.12
CA ALA A 14 11.96 -1.32 8.94
C ALA A 14 11.40 -2.67 9.42
N GLN A 15 12.01 -3.80 9.04
CA GLN A 15 11.53 -5.17 9.35
C GLN A 15 10.07 -5.40 8.89
N LEU A 16 9.69 -4.82 7.76
CA LEU A 16 8.34 -4.91 7.20
C LEU A 16 8.33 -5.92 6.06
N ASP A 17 7.84 -7.13 6.36
CA ASP A 17 7.86 -8.26 5.42
C ASP A 17 6.56 -8.54 4.66
N GLY A 18 5.49 -7.85 5.02
CA GLY A 18 4.15 -8.07 4.48
C GLY A 18 3.95 -7.55 3.04
N PRO A 19 2.76 -7.83 2.48
CA PRO A 19 2.36 -7.28 1.19
C PRO A 19 2.25 -5.75 1.22
N VAL A 20 2.42 -5.13 0.06
CA VAL A 20 2.45 -3.68 -0.10
C VAL A 20 1.23 -3.21 -0.88
N ALA A 21 0.43 -2.32 -0.29
CA ALA A 21 -0.64 -1.62 -1.00
C ALA A 21 -0.03 -0.57 -1.93
N THR A 22 -0.27 -0.69 -3.23
CA THR A 22 0.34 0.20 -4.25
C THR A 22 -0.50 0.25 -5.52
N LEU A 23 -0.47 1.40 -6.20
CA LEU A 23 -0.95 1.54 -7.58
C LEU A 23 0.17 1.32 -8.61
N SER A 24 1.38 1.06 -8.13
CA SER A 24 2.60 0.82 -8.92
C SER A 24 3.19 -0.56 -8.63
N PRO A 25 2.49 -1.65 -8.99
CA PRO A 25 2.96 -3.01 -8.73
C PRO A 25 4.29 -3.31 -9.43
N GLU A 26 4.62 -2.61 -10.52
CA GLU A 26 5.88 -2.76 -11.26
C GLU A 26 7.14 -2.44 -10.43
N MET A 27 6.99 -1.72 -9.31
CA MET A 27 8.10 -1.41 -8.40
C MET A 27 8.42 -2.55 -7.43
N LEU A 28 7.49 -3.49 -7.23
CA LEU A 28 7.58 -4.52 -6.20
C LEU A 28 8.55 -5.68 -6.49
N PRO A 29 8.78 -6.15 -7.74
CA PRO A 29 9.66 -7.30 -7.99
C PRO A 29 11.06 -7.15 -7.39
N MET A 30 11.62 -5.93 -7.40
CA MET A 30 12.96 -5.65 -6.85
C MET A 30 12.98 -5.46 -5.33
N THR A 31 11.82 -5.37 -4.68
CA THR A 31 11.68 -5.27 -3.22
C THR A 31 11.56 -6.63 -2.54
N GLY A 32 11.30 -7.70 -3.31
CA GLY A 32 10.97 -9.02 -2.78
C GLY A 32 9.59 -9.09 -2.10
N ARG A 33 8.73 -8.09 -2.30
CA ARG A 33 7.36 -8.04 -1.75
C ARG A 33 6.31 -8.34 -2.80
N LEU A 34 5.16 -8.81 -2.33
CA LEU A 34 3.96 -8.99 -3.14
C LEU A 34 3.04 -7.77 -3.01
N PRO A 35 2.22 -7.47 -4.03
CA PRO A 35 1.16 -6.48 -3.89
C PRO A 35 0.11 -6.96 -2.88
N ASP A 36 -0.48 -6.02 -2.15
CA ASP A 36 -1.73 -6.28 -1.41
C ASP A 36 -2.78 -6.82 -2.39
N PRO A 37 -3.44 -7.96 -2.10
CA PRO A 37 -4.42 -8.58 -3.00
C PRO A 37 -5.52 -7.62 -3.46
N ARG A 38 -5.88 -6.64 -2.61
CA ARG A 38 -6.91 -5.62 -2.93
C ARG A 38 -6.52 -4.70 -4.09
N PHE A 39 -5.22 -4.63 -4.38
CA PHE A 39 -4.61 -3.83 -5.43
C PHE A 39 -4.05 -4.70 -6.57
N ALA A 40 -4.22 -6.03 -6.52
CA ALA A 40 -3.72 -6.93 -7.56
C ALA A 40 -4.39 -6.71 -8.93
N ALA A 41 -5.63 -6.21 -8.95
CA ALA A 41 -6.32 -5.80 -10.17
C ALA A 41 -5.79 -4.47 -10.76
N GLY A 42 -4.75 -3.88 -10.15
CA GLY A 42 -4.13 -2.63 -10.59
C GLY A 42 -4.97 -1.40 -10.25
N PRO A 43 -4.58 -0.21 -10.78
CA PRO A 43 -5.18 1.06 -10.38
C PRO A 43 -6.60 1.25 -10.88
N PHE A 44 -7.06 0.45 -11.86
CA PHE A 44 -8.35 0.64 -12.52
C PHE A 44 -9.52 0.68 -11.54
N TYR A 45 -9.66 -0.33 -10.68
CA TYR A 45 -10.79 -0.37 -9.75
C TYR A 45 -10.66 0.70 -8.65
N PHE A 46 -9.43 0.98 -8.21
CA PHE A 46 -9.19 2.03 -7.21
C PHE A 46 -9.60 3.42 -7.72
N ARG A 47 -9.40 3.70 -9.02
CA ARG A 47 -9.86 4.94 -9.67
C ARG A 47 -11.38 5.07 -9.74
N SER A 48 -12.12 3.98 -9.55
CA SER A 48 -13.57 3.99 -9.63
C SER A 48 -14.22 4.55 -8.35
N HIS A 49 -15.32 5.27 -8.52
CA HIS A 49 -16.13 5.82 -7.44
C HIS A 49 -17.24 4.83 -7.05
N ALA A 50 -16.87 3.75 -6.36
CA ALA A 50 -17.80 2.79 -5.78
C ALA A 50 -18.75 2.09 -6.80
N LEU A 51 -18.19 1.62 -7.92
CA LEU A 51 -18.95 0.87 -8.95
C LEU A 51 -19.62 -0.41 -8.41
N LEU A 52 -18.99 -1.07 -7.44
CA LEU A 52 -19.55 -2.23 -6.76
C LEU A 52 -20.06 -1.83 -5.37
N ASP A 53 -21.03 -2.57 -4.86
CA ASP A 53 -21.39 -2.48 -3.45
C ASP A 53 -20.26 -3.03 -2.54
N PRO A 54 -20.27 -2.71 -1.24
CA PRO A 54 -19.21 -3.16 -0.32
C PRO A 54 -19.09 -4.69 -0.18
N ALA A 55 -20.16 -5.45 -0.38
CA ALA A 55 -20.11 -6.91 -0.29
C ALA A 55 -19.40 -7.52 -1.50
N ALA A 56 -19.68 -6.99 -2.69
CA ALA A 56 -19.01 -7.36 -3.93
C ALA A 56 -17.51 -7.00 -3.92
N GLU A 57 -17.14 -5.82 -3.40
CA GLU A 57 -15.72 -5.44 -3.21
C GLU A 57 -14.95 -6.44 -2.35
N ARG A 58 -15.52 -6.83 -1.21
CA ARG A 58 -14.91 -7.84 -0.33
C ARG A 58 -14.78 -9.19 -1.02
N ARG A 59 -15.84 -9.65 -1.69
CA ARG A 59 -15.86 -10.96 -2.37
C ARG A 59 -14.80 -11.06 -3.48
N LEU A 60 -14.58 -9.96 -4.20
CA LEU A 60 -13.65 -9.91 -5.33
C LEU A 60 -12.23 -9.48 -4.93
N HIS A 61 -11.99 -9.17 -3.66
CA HIS A 61 -10.74 -8.59 -3.17
C HIS A 61 -10.33 -7.36 -3.98
N VAL A 62 -11.23 -6.39 -4.10
CA VAL A 62 -10.94 -5.10 -4.74
C VAL A 62 -11.40 -3.96 -3.84
N VAL A 63 -10.81 -2.78 -4.00
CA VAL A 63 -11.17 -1.60 -3.18
C VAL A 63 -11.22 -0.34 -4.03
N SER A 64 -12.33 0.40 -3.94
CA SER A 64 -12.48 1.72 -4.57
C SER A 64 -11.86 2.81 -3.71
N ARG A 65 -11.48 3.94 -4.32
CA ARG A 65 -10.91 5.08 -3.58
C ARG A 65 -11.79 5.52 -2.41
N ASP A 66 -13.12 5.53 -2.61
CA ASP A 66 -14.08 6.04 -1.63
C ASP A 66 -14.18 5.15 -0.39
N ARG A 67 -13.76 3.88 -0.47
CA ARG A 67 -13.81 2.90 0.62
C ARG A 67 -12.44 2.38 1.02
N ALA A 68 -11.38 3.08 0.59
CA ALA A 68 -10.01 2.72 0.90
C ALA A 68 -9.74 2.86 2.41
N ALA A 69 -9.79 1.75 3.13
CA ALA A 69 -9.35 1.64 4.51
C ALA A 69 -8.14 0.72 4.62
N PHE A 70 -7.11 1.17 5.35
CA PHE A 70 -5.90 0.39 5.59
C PHE A 70 -5.93 -0.13 7.03
N ALA A 71 -5.78 -1.45 7.17
CA ALA A 71 -5.70 -2.07 8.47
C ALA A 71 -4.39 -1.67 9.18
N PRO A 72 -4.33 -1.71 10.52
CA PRO A 72 -3.08 -1.58 11.26
C PRO A 72 -1.98 -2.50 10.71
N GLY A 73 -0.75 -1.99 10.61
CA GLY A 73 0.40 -2.72 10.06
C GLY A 73 0.44 -2.83 8.53
N THR A 74 -0.50 -2.22 7.80
CA THR A 74 -0.41 -2.11 6.34
C THR A 74 0.76 -1.23 5.92
N VAL A 75 1.53 -1.72 4.93
CA VAL A 75 2.57 -0.98 4.23
C VAL A 75 2.02 -0.43 2.93
N ILE A 76 2.28 0.84 2.66
CA ILE A 76 1.73 1.55 1.51
C ILE A 76 2.85 2.19 0.72
N LEU A 77 2.85 1.99 -0.59
CA LEU A 77 3.74 2.63 -1.54
C LEU A 77 2.93 3.56 -2.45
N THR A 78 3.35 4.82 -2.52
CA THR A 78 2.76 5.85 -3.40
C THR A 78 3.83 6.48 -4.30
N GLY A 79 3.41 7.25 -5.30
CA GLY A 79 4.27 8.07 -6.16
C GLY A 79 4.25 7.66 -7.63
N GLY A 80 3.40 6.71 -8.02
CA GLY A 80 3.27 6.30 -9.42
C GLY A 80 2.15 6.99 -10.19
N GLU A 81 1.27 7.71 -9.52
CA GLU A 81 0.11 8.38 -10.12
C GLU A 81 0.36 9.88 -10.28
N SER A 82 1.61 10.32 -10.48
CA SER A 82 1.90 11.73 -10.69
C SER A 82 1.50 12.22 -12.09
N ALA A 83 1.40 13.54 -12.25
CA ALA A 83 1.16 14.17 -13.56
C ALA A 83 2.20 13.76 -14.63
N ALA A 84 3.43 13.45 -14.20
CA ALA A 84 4.50 12.97 -15.07
C ALA A 84 4.24 11.56 -15.65
N THR A 85 3.31 10.78 -15.10
CA THR A 85 2.88 9.48 -15.62
C THR A 85 1.48 9.52 -16.24
N ALA A 86 0.96 10.72 -16.54
CA ALA A 86 -0.45 10.92 -16.92
C ALA A 86 -1.43 10.32 -15.89
N GLY A 87 -0.99 10.19 -14.62
CA GLY A 87 -1.80 9.74 -13.49
C GLY A 87 -2.49 10.89 -12.78
N ASP A 88 -3.28 10.55 -11.76
CA ASP A 88 -3.97 11.51 -10.89
C ASP A 88 -3.27 11.57 -9.50
N PRO A 89 -2.57 12.67 -9.17
CA PRO A 89 -1.90 12.83 -7.87
C PRO A 89 -2.84 12.72 -6.65
N ALA A 90 -4.15 12.90 -6.84
CA ALA A 90 -5.13 12.70 -5.78
C ALA A 90 -5.22 11.23 -5.34
N LEU A 91 -4.87 10.27 -6.22
CA LEU A 91 -4.84 8.85 -5.90
C LEU A 91 -3.69 8.51 -4.94
N ASP A 92 -2.49 9.02 -5.24
CA ASP A 92 -1.33 8.90 -4.35
C ASP A 92 -1.62 9.56 -2.99
N SER A 93 -2.30 10.71 -3.00
CA SER A 93 -2.71 11.41 -1.77
C SER A 93 -3.74 10.63 -0.95
N ALA A 94 -4.71 9.98 -1.61
CA ALA A 94 -5.72 9.15 -0.94
C ALA A 94 -5.08 7.94 -0.24
N MET A 95 -4.02 7.39 -0.81
CA MET A 95 -3.28 6.25 -0.26
C MET A 95 -2.28 6.61 0.84
N ALA A 96 -1.71 7.81 0.84
CA ALA A 96 -0.65 8.23 1.78
C ALA A 96 -1.13 8.29 3.25
N ARG A 97 -1.29 7.12 3.88
CA ARG A 97 -1.82 6.93 5.24
C ARG A 97 -0.78 6.33 6.16
N GLY A 98 -0.78 6.75 7.42
CA GLY A 98 0.19 6.33 8.42
C GLY A 98 1.47 7.17 8.42
N ARG A 99 2.52 6.66 9.08
CA ARG A 99 3.80 7.35 9.19
C ARG A 99 4.63 7.08 7.94
N ARG A 100 5.21 8.13 7.35
CA ARG A 100 6.23 7.95 6.30
C ARG A 100 7.47 7.28 6.90
N ILE A 101 7.93 6.20 6.27
CA ILE A 101 9.10 5.41 6.71
C ILE A 101 10.30 5.56 5.78
N GLY A 102 10.11 6.17 4.61
CA GLY A 102 11.17 6.44 3.65
C GLY A 102 10.64 6.62 2.23
N GLY A 103 11.51 6.40 1.24
CA GLY A 103 11.17 6.51 -0.18
C GLY A 103 12.38 6.39 -1.08
N ALA A 104 12.14 6.40 -2.39
CA ALA A 104 13.18 6.40 -3.42
C ALA A 104 12.68 7.15 -4.67
N GLY A 105 13.45 8.14 -5.13
CA GLY A 105 13.02 9.01 -6.23
C GLY A 105 11.69 9.70 -5.91
N ARG A 106 10.68 9.49 -6.78
CA ARG A 106 9.32 9.99 -6.57
C ARG A 106 8.46 9.11 -5.64
N PHE A 107 8.92 7.92 -5.31
CA PHE A 107 8.15 6.97 -4.52
C PHE A 107 8.32 7.20 -3.03
N SER A 108 7.23 7.05 -2.28
CA SER A 108 7.21 7.19 -0.82
C SER A 108 6.59 5.96 -0.16
N LEU A 109 7.18 5.52 0.94
CA LEU A 109 6.69 4.42 1.75
C LEU A 109 6.07 4.94 3.04
N TYR A 110 4.91 4.39 3.37
CA TYR A 110 4.19 4.64 4.60
C TYR A 110 3.88 3.33 5.32
N ALA A 111 3.83 3.39 6.64
CA ALA A 111 3.37 2.30 7.48
C ALA A 111 2.27 2.80 8.42
N THR A 112 1.14 2.11 8.41
CA THR A 112 0.10 2.31 9.42
C THR A 112 0.58 1.74 10.77
N PRO A 113 0.18 2.34 11.91
CA PRO A 113 0.56 1.81 13.21
C PRO A 113 0.11 0.35 13.33
N ALA A 114 0.99 -0.51 13.84
CA ALA A 114 0.61 -1.88 14.15
C ALA A 114 -0.40 -1.89 15.30
N SER A 115 -1.34 -2.84 15.29
CA SER A 115 -2.17 -3.07 16.48
C SER A 115 -1.26 -3.41 17.66
N PRO A 116 -1.52 -2.88 18.88
CA PRO A 116 -0.80 -3.31 20.07
C PRO A 116 -0.89 -4.83 20.19
N ARG A 117 0.26 -5.50 20.36
CA ARG A 117 0.27 -6.93 20.69
C ARG A 117 -0.43 -7.09 22.05
N PRO A 118 -1.46 -7.95 22.19
CA PRO A 118 -2.04 -8.20 23.50
C PRO A 118 -0.93 -8.69 24.44
N ALA A 119 -0.82 -8.05 25.61
CA ALA A 119 0.19 -8.39 26.61
C ALA A 119 0.07 -9.88 26.97
N PRO A 120 1.18 -10.63 27.10
CA PRO A 120 1.12 -12.02 27.53
C PRO A 120 0.43 -12.07 28.88
N HIS A 121 -0.68 -12.80 28.93
CA HIS A 121 -1.45 -13.01 30.14
C HIS A 121 -0.66 -14.05 30.93
N ASN A 122 0.19 -13.58 31.85
CA ASN A 122 0.70 -14.46 32.89
C ASN A 122 -0.48 -14.80 33.79
N SER A 123 -1.12 -15.94 33.52
CA SER A 123 -2.01 -16.56 34.51
C SER A 123 -1.14 -17.12 35.65
N PRO A 124 -1.52 -16.89 36.92
CA PRO A 124 -0.81 -17.40 38.09
C PRO A 124 -0.89 -18.91 38.23
#